data_AF-A0AAV0HTR5-F1
#
_entry.id   AF-A0AAV0HTR5-F1
#
_cell.length_a   1.000
_cell.length_b   1.000
_cell.length_c   1.000
_cell.angle_alpha   90.00
_cell.angle_beta   90.00
_cell.angle_gamma   90.00
#
_symmetry.space_group_name_H-M   'P 1'
#
loop_
_entity.id
_entity.type
_entity.pdbx_description
1 polymer ?
#
loop_
_entity_poly.entity_id
_entity_poly.type
_entity_poly.pdbx_seq_one_letter_code
_entity_poly.pdbx_strand_id
1 'polypeptide(L)'
;MGMYPLSVLVYLLWCMFLCLFQTRLCVLSSMECGGGGYWLGNCLQDSESSLSNSSSTSVTSSKAEIAEFSSSMKGSVSCEDLGGVGYFNTTCLLHSNVTLESDLHVYGTGNLGVLAHVSVLCPSEGCVIAFNMTGTVNIGQYAVISAGSVFLSAANLTMEDNSFINTTALGGLPPSQTSGTPVGFDGAGGGHGGRGASCLKKNDTSNWGGDVYGWSSLHRPSSYGSKGGGTSSEKKFGGNGGGRVMLQVEEIFYLNGSVVAEGGDGGVDGGGGSGGSIFVLAVKLKGYGFISAAGGMGLGGGGGGRVSLDCYSIQENVKVTVHGGYSIGCPENAGAAGTYFNADLLSLRVGNDNMTTETETPLLVFPVAPLWSNVVVENNAKVLVPLLWSRVQVANFFALEMGFTES
;
A
#
# COMPACT_ATOMS: atom_id res chain seq x y z
N MET A 1 65.80 -51.11 12.49
CA MET A 1 64.74 -50.67 11.55
C MET A 1 63.40 -51.05 12.18
N GLY A 2 62.41 -50.17 12.34
CA GLY A 2 62.36 -48.72 12.11
C GLY A 2 61.41 -48.07 13.14
N MET A 3 61.50 -46.74 13.28
CA MET A 3 60.78 -45.97 14.32
C MET A 3 59.37 -45.55 13.84
N TYR A 4 58.41 -45.50 14.77
CA TYR A 4 57.10 -44.87 14.55
C TYR A 4 57.20 -43.34 14.74
N PRO A 5 56.49 -42.52 13.95
CA PRO A 5 56.59 -41.07 14.04
C PRO A 5 55.69 -40.45 15.12
N LEU A 6 56.26 -39.64 16.02
CA LEU A 6 55.52 -38.67 16.81
C LEU A 6 55.15 -37.47 15.91
N SER A 7 53.88 -37.31 15.53
CA SER A 7 53.40 -36.04 14.93
C SER A 7 52.01 -35.58 15.38
N VAL A 8 51.25 -36.39 16.13
CA VAL A 8 49.86 -36.09 16.49
C VAL A 8 49.72 -35.33 17.82
N LEU A 9 50.70 -35.43 18.74
CA LEU A 9 50.62 -34.80 20.06
C LEU A 9 50.97 -33.30 20.07
N VAL A 10 51.60 -32.77 19.01
CA VAL A 10 52.08 -31.37 18.97
C VAL A 10 51.00 -30.41 18.45
N TYR A 11 50.12 -30.85 17.55
CA TYR A 11 49.05 -30.00 16.99
C TYR A 11 47.96 -29.64 18.03
N LEU A 12 47.60 -30.57 18.93
CA LEU A 12 46.58 -30.34 19.95
C LEU A 12 47.00 -29.29 21.01
N LEU A 13 48.30 -29.13 21.28
CA LEU A 13 48.78 -28.08 22.17
C LEU A 13 48.81 -26.69 21.52
N TRP A 14 48.87 -26.58 20.19
CA TRP A 14 48.96 -25.28 19.53
C TRP A 14 47.58 -24.58 19.43
N CYS A 15 46.51 -25.34 19.20
CA CYS A 15 45.15 -24.80 19.14
C CYS A 15 44.65 -24.22 20.48
N MET A 16 45.06 -24.78 21.62
CA MET A 16 44.65 -24.29 22.94
C MET A 16 45.26 -22.93 23.31
N PHE A 17 46.41 -22.56 22.72
CA PHE A 17 47.06 -21.27 22.99
C PHE A 17 46.47 -20.09 22.19
N LEU A 18 45.86 -20.35 21.02
CA LEU A 18 45.19 -19.29 20.25
C LEU A 18 43.81 -18.89 20.83
N CYS A 19 43.07 -19.83 21.43
CA CYS A 19 41.75 -19.52 22.00
C CYS A 19 41.79 -18.67 23.29
N LEU A 20 42.95 -18.49 23.94
CA LEU A 20 43.08 -17.72 25.18
C LEU A 20 43.59 -16.28 24.98
N PHE A 21 43.98 -15.88 23.76
CA PHE A 21 44.54 -14.55 23.51
C PHE A 21 43.55 -13.53 22.92
N GLN A 22 42.38 -13.97 22.43
CA GLN A 22 41.41 -13.10 21.74
C GLN A 22 40.35 -12.43 22.65
N THR A 23 40.29 -12.75 23.94
CA THR A 23 39.21 -12.32 24.87
C THR A 23 39.62 -11.25 25.90
N ARG A 24 40.79 -10.62 25.72
CA ARG A 24 41.35 -9.60 26.64
C ARG A 24 41.97 -8.40 25.91
N LEU A 25 41.18 -7.63 25.17
CA LEU A 25 41.48 -6.22 24.86
C LEU A 25 40.23 -5.47 24.37
N CYS A 26 39.55 -4.81 25.31
CA CYS A 26 38.72 -3.64 25.02
C CYS A 26 39.60 -2.37 25.10
N VAL A 27 39.04 -1.28 24.56
CA VAL A 27 39.40 0.13 24.79
C VAL A 27 40.56 0.71 23.94
N LEU A 28 40.31 1.93 23.44
CA LEU A 28 41.20 2.88 22.73
C LEU A 28 41.55 2.60 21.26
N SER A 29 40.68 3.12 20.37
CA SER A 29 41.16 3.89 19.21
C SER A 29 40.31 5.15 19.06
N SER A 30 40.91 6.29 19.42
CA SER A 30 40.38 7.64 19.16
C SER A 30 40.22 7.89 17.66
N MET A 31 39.13 8.55 17.26
CA MET A 31 39.04 9.19 15.95
C MET A 31 38.76 10.68 16.14
N GLU A 32 39.63 11.51 15.58
CA GLU A 32 39.65 12.96 15.82
C GLU A 32 38.58 13.67 15.00
N CYS A 33 37.62 14.32 15.66
CA CYS A 33 36.76 15.31 15.02
C CYS A 33 37.51 16.64 14.91
N GLY A 34 38.22 16.85 13.79
CA GLY A 34 38.74 18.17 13.41
C GLY A 34 37.60 19.13 13.11
N GLY A 35 37.50 20.23 13.85
CA GLY A 35 36.33 21.12 13.83
C GLY A 35 36.39 22.28 12.82
N GLY A 36 35.20 22.77 12.46
CA GLY A 36 34.95 24.07 11.85
C GLY A 36 33.51 24.49 12.15
N GLY A 37 33.31 25.64 12.81
CA GLY A 37 31.99 26.12 13.28
C GLY A 37 31.06 26.61 12.15
N TYR A 38 29.82 27.04 12.43
CA TYR A 38 29.28 27.61 13.68
C TYR A 38 27.74 27.46 13.81
N TRP A 39 27.23 27.75 15.03
CA TRP A 39 25.82 27.95 15.47
C TRP A 39 24.99 26.66 15.73
N LEU A 40 24.82 26.21 16.98
CA LEU A 40 23.79 26.61 18.00
C LEU A 40 22.36 26.63 17.44
N GLY A 41 21.35 25.95 17.99
CA GLY A 41 21.21 25.14 19.22
C GLY A 41 19.71 24.76 19.40
N ASN A 42 19.23 23.96 20.35
CA ASN A 42 19.79 23.28 21.55
C ASN A 42 19.02 21.95 21.78
N CYS A 43 19.38 21.17 22.82
CA CYS A 43 18.54 20.13 23.43
C CYS A 43 18.64 20.22 24.97
N LEU A 44 17.50 20.23 25.65
CA LEU A 44 17.34 20.08 27.11
C LEU A 44 16.14 19.14 27.30
N GLN A 45 16.30 17.93 27.82
CA GLN A 45 16.54 17.51 29.23
C GLN A 45 15.24 17.18 29.97
N ASP A 46 15.35 16.13 30.79
CA ASP A 46 14.42 15.57 31.80
C ASP A 46 13.54 14.37 31.33
N SER A 47 13.45 13.24 32.06
CA SER A 47 14.21 12.72 33.22
C SER A 47 14.02 11.19 33.33
N GLU A 48 15.01 10.44 33.84
CA GLU A 48 14.87 9.00 34.13
C GLU A 48 14.14 8.73 35.47
N SER A 49 13.47 7.56 35.61
CA SER A 49 13.50 6.81 36.89
C SER A 49 13.08 5.32 36.80
N SER A 50 14.07 4.45 36.99
CA SER A 50 14.07 3.17 37.75
C SER A 50 13.03 2.05 37.52
N LEU A 51 13.57 0.85 37.27
CA LEU A 51 12.94 -0.49 37.19
C LEU A 51 12.26 -0.99 38.49
N SER A 52 11.34 -1.94 38.34
CA SER A 52 11.34 -3.19 39.15
C SER A 52 10.68 -4.38 38.42
N ASN A 53 11.10 -5.61 38.74
CA ASN A 53 10.69 -6.86 38.07
C ASN A 53 9.47 -7.53 38.73
N SER A 54 8.59 -8.16 37.96
CA SER A 54 8.48 -9.64 37.85
C SER A 54 7.11 -10.15 37.34
N SER A 55 7.18 -11.31 36.69
CA SER A 55 6.16 -12.05 35.93
C SER A 55 4.79 -12.30 36.58
N SER A 56 3.72 -12.13 35.78
CA SER A 56 2.61 -13.10 35.73
C SER A 56 1.98 -13.13 34.32
N THR A 57 1.56 -14.31 33.87
CA THR A 57 0.99 -14.55 32.53
C THR A 57 -0.50 -14.26 32.47
N SER A 58 -0.96 -13.43 31.53
CA SER A 58 -2.22 -13.66 30.80
C SER A 58 -2.41 -12.74 29.59
N VAL A 59 -3.15 -13.28 28.62
CA VAL A 59 -3.64 -12.70 27.36
C VAL A 59 -4.11 -11.24 27.45
N THR A 60 -3.50 -10.32 26.68
CA THR A 60 -4.18 -9.27 25.88
C THR A 60 -3.18 -8.39 25.12
N SER A 61 -3.20 -8.42 23.79
CA SER A 61 -2.66 -7.33 22.96
C SER A 61 -3.48 -7.20 21.68
N SER A 62 -4.62 -6.52 21.83
CA SER A 62 -5.52 -6.14 20.73
C SER A 62 -6.09 -4.74 20.98
N LYS A 63 -5.32 -3.88 21.66
CA LYS A 63 -5.80 -2.59 22.19
C LYS A 63 -4.73 -1.49 22.24
N ALA A 64 -3.65 -1.64 21.48
CA ALA A 64 -2.46 -0.76 21.51
C ALA A 64 -2.23 0.05 20.21
N GLU A 65 -3.20 0.08 19.28
CA GLU A 65 -3.14 0.88 18.02
C GLU A 65 -4.38 1.78 17.83
N ILE A 66 -4.98 2.27 18.92
CA ILE A 66 -6.08 3.27 18.88
C ILE A 66 -5.71 4.56 19.63
N ALA A 67 -4.52 4.63 20.24
CA ALA A 67 -4.14 5.68 21.18
C ALA A 67 -3.11 6.69 20.62
N GLU A 68 -3.20 7.07 19.34
CA GLU A 68 -2.38 8.17 18.81
C GLU A 68 -3.06 8.97 17.67
N PHE A 69 -4.30 9.41 17.89
CA PHE A 69 -4.93 10.46 17.06
C PHE A 69 -5.81 11.40 17.90
N SER A 70 -5.17 12.17 18.77
CA SER A 70 -5.80 13.18 19.63
C SER A 70 -5.32 14.60 19.30
N SER A 71 -5.63 15.07 18.09
CA SER A 71 -5.47 16.48 17.72
C SER A 71 -6.70 16.97 16.93
N SER A 72 -7.46 17.87 17.54
CA SER A 72 -8.58 18.61 16.94
C SER A 72 -9.83 17.80 16.55
N MET A 73 -10.52 17.25 17.55
CA MET A 73 -11.97 17.02 17.45
C MET A 73 -12.69 18.37 17.33
N LYS A 74 -12.88 18.87 16.10
CA LYS A 74 -14.02 19.74 15.80
C LYS A 74 -15.31 18.97 16.14
N GLY A 75 -16.37 19.68 16.51
CA GLY A 75 -17.56 19.10 17.13
C GLY A 75 -18.19 17.95 16.33
N SER A 76 -18.86 17.04 17.04
CA SER A 76 -19.55 15.88 16.45
C SER A 76 -20.50 16.31 15.33
N VAL A 77 -20.18 15.91 14.10
CA VAL A 77 -20.98 16.19 12.90
C VAL A 77 -22.32 15.44 13.01
N SER A 78 -23.43 16.13 12.74
CA SER A 78 -24.77 15.53 12.67
C SER A 78 -25.13 15.08 11.25
N CYS A 79 -26.23 14.34 11.09
CA CYS A 79 -26.74 13.97 9.77
C CYS A 79 -27.18 15.21 8.96
N GLU A 80 -27.71 16.22 9.66
CA GLU A 80 -28.18 17.48 9.08
C GLU A 80 -27.01 18.34 8.58
N ASP A 81 -25.87 18.33 9.28
CA ASP A 81 -24.63 18.99 8.84
C ASP A 81 -24.06 18.38 7.54
N LEU A 82 -24.36 17.11 7.25
CA LEU A 82 -24.01 16.44 5.98
C LEU A 82 -25.10 16.59 4.91
N GLY A 83 -26.11 17.45 5.11
CA GLY A 83 -27.20 17.65 4.15
C GLY A 83 -28.16 16.47 4.04
N GLY A 84 -28.30 15.72 5.14
CA GLY A 84 -29.24 14.60 5.28
C GLY A 84 -30.33 14.81 6.33
N VAL A 85 -31.20 13.82 6.45
CA VAL A 85 -32.30 13.78 7.43
C VAL A 85 -32.16 12.55 8.33
N GLY A 86 -32.39 12.74 9.63
CA GLY A 86 -32.41 11.68 10.64
C GLY A 86 -31.16 11.68 11.53
N TYR A 87 -30.76 10.51 12.02
CA TYR A 87 -29.68 10.37 13.00
C TYR A 87 -28.84 9.13 12.73
N PHE A 88 -27.52 9.22 12.88
CA PHE A 88 -26.60 8.08 12.68
C PHE A 88 -26.87 6.88 13.61
N ASN A 89 -27.53 7.10 14.76
CA ASN A 89 -27.91 6.02 15.67
C ASN A 89 -29.19 5.28 15.29
N THR A 90 -29.97 5.79 14.32
CA THR A 90 -31.20 5.16 13.84
C THR A 90 -31.16 4.96 12.33
N THR A 91 -31.35 6.02 11.55
CA THR A 91 -31.14 6.06 10.11
C THR A 91 -30.85 7.51 9.72
N CYS A 92 -29.77 7.72 8.99
CA CYS A 92 -29.40 8.97 8.36
C CYS A 92 -29.50 8.82 6.83
N LEU A 93 -30.26 9.68 6.16
CA LEU A 93 -30.39 9.70 4.70
C LEU A 93 -29.80 11.00 4.15
N LEU A 94 -28.62 10.93 3.54
CA LEU A 94 -28.00 12.05 2.85
C LEU A 94 -28.73 12.28 1.52
N HIS A 95 -29.29 13.47 1.34
CA HIS A 95 -30.09 13.83 0.16
C HIS A 95 -29.56 15.07 -0.57
N SER A 96 -28.45 15.64 -0.10
CA SER A 96 -27.83 16.85 -0.64
C SER A 96 -26.33 16.62 -0.81
N ASN A 97 -25.73 17.25 -1.82
CA ASN A 97 -24.29 17.20 -2.02
C ASN A 97 -23.58 17.99 -0.93
N VAL A 98 -22.47 17.45 -0.40
CA VAL A 98 -21.64 18.08 0.62
C VAL A 98 -20.17 18.05 0.19
N THR A 99 -19.51 19.20 0.31
CA THR A 99 -18.07 19.34 0.10
C THR A 99 -17.43 19.69 1.44
N LEU A 100 -16.45 18.89 1.85
CA LEU A 100 -15.78 18.95 3.14
C LEU A 100 -14.42 19.65 2.97
N GLU A 101 -14.08 20.55 3.89
CA GLU A 101 -12.77 21.23 3.93
C GLU A 101 -11.73 20.49 4.78
N SER A 102 -12.18 19.53 5.60
CA SER A 102 -11.35 18.75 6.52
C SER A 102 -11.90 17.35 6.72
N ASP A 103 -11.12 16.49 7.38
CA ASP A 103 -11.47 15.11 7.68
C ASP A 103 -12.85 14.98 8.35
N LEU A 104 -13.60 13.96 7.94
CA LEU A 104 -14.91 13.58 8.45
C LEU A 104 -14.82 12.21 9.12
N HIS A 105 -15.15 12.15 10.41
CA HIS A 105 -15.29 10.90 11.16
C HIS A 105 -16.68 10.82 11.77
N VAL A 106 -17.47 9.85 11.30
CA VAL A 106 -18.85 9.59 11.73
C VAL A 106 -18.91 8.21 12.39
N TYR A 107 -19.60 8.13 13.51
CA TYR A 107 -19.88 6.90 14.24
C TYR A 107 -21.38 6.81 14.52
N GLY A 108 -21.99 5.66 14.28
CA GLY A 108 -23.43 5.48 14.47
C GLY A 108 -23.86 4.03 14.66
N THR A 109 -24.87 3.81 15.51
CA THR A 109 -25.45 2.47 15.72
C THR A 109 -26.53 2.08 14.70
N GLY A 110 -26.85 2.97 13.77
CA GLY A 110 -27.95 2.83 12.82
C GLY A 110 -27.49 2.66 11.37
N ASN A 111 -28.38 3.05 10.45
CA ASN A 111 -28.16 2.95 9.01
C ASN A 111 -27.70 4.27 8.40
N LEU A 112 -26.94 4.20 7.30
CA LEU A 112 -26.57 5.33 6.46
C LEU A 112 -27.03 5.07 5.03
N GLY A 113 -27.87 5.95 4.47
CA GLY A 113 -28.21 5.95 3.05
C GLY A 113 -27.67 7.19 2.38
N VAL A 114 -26.76 7.02 1.41
CA VAL A 114 -26.42 8.08 0.44
C VAL A 114 -27.39 7.91 -0.72
N LEU A 115 -28.33 8.84 -0.90
CA LEU A 115 -29.35 8.71 -1.95
C LEU A 115 -28.74 8.87 -3.35
N ALA A 116 -29.49 8.44 -4.37
CA ALA A 116 -29.05 8.52 -5.75
C ALA A 116 -28.64 9.95 -6.15
N HIS A 117 -27.58 10.05 -6.96
CA HIS A 117 -26.92 11.30 -7.38
C HIS A 117 -26.31 12.18 -6.26
N VAL A 118 -26.29 11.74 -5.00
CA VAL A 118 -25.67 12.50 -3.89
C VAL A 118 -24.15 12.33 -3.89
N SER A 119 -23.44 13.44 -3.75
CA SER A 119 -21.97 13.50 -3.71
C SER A 119 -21.46 13.98 -2.35
N VAL A 120 -20.62 13.17 -1.70
CA VAL A 120 -19.87 13.50 -0.48
C VAL A 120 -18.40 13.61 -0.85
N LEU A 121 -17.86 14.83 -0.90
CA LEU A 121 -16.55 15.13 -1.48
C LEU A 121 -15.62 15.75 -0.44
N CYS A 122 -14.38 15.26 -0.34
CA CYS A 122 -13.27 15.99 0.29
C CYS A 122 -12.10 16.07 -0.72
N PRO A 123 -11.90 17.21 -1.39
CA PRO A 123 -10.95 17.32 -2.51
C PRO A 123 -9.47 17.45 -2.08
N SER A 124 -9.19 17.58 -0.78
CA SER A 124 -7.83 17.73 -0.26
C SER A 124 -7.06 16.40 -0.31
N GLU A 125 -5.82 16.42 -0.81
CA GLU A 125 -4.94 15.25 -0.84
C GLU A 125 -4.79 14.62 0.55
N GLY A 126 -5.06 13.32 0.66
CA GLY A 126 -5.00 12.57 1.91
C GLY A 126 -6.14 12.81 2.89
N CYS A 127 -7.15 13.63 2.56
CA CYS A 127 -8.31 13.85 3.42
C CYS A 127 -9.08 12.56 3.70
N VAL A 128 -9.58 12.41 4.91
CA VAL A 128 -10.25 11.22 5.40
C VAL A 128 -11.77 11.39 5.43
N ILE A 129 -12.50 10.46 4.81
CA ILE A 129 -13.93 10.24 5.08
C ILE A 129 -14.06 8.87 5.73
N ALA A 130 -14.51 8.84 6.99
CA ALA A 130 -14.74 7.63 7.75
C ALA A 130 -16.19 7.55 8.23
N PHE A 131 -16.94 6.53 7.78
CA PHE A 131 -18.26 6.19 8.31
C PHE A 131 -18.16 4.82 9.01
N ASN A 132 -18.32 4.82 10.34
CA ASN A 132 -18.37 3.61 11.14
C ASN A 132 -19.81 3.39 11.63
N MET A 133 -20.54 2.55 10.90
CA MET A 133 -21.94 2.23 11.15
C MET A 133 -22.06 0.78 11.62
N THR A 134 -22.85 0.48 12.65
CA THR A 134 -23.17 -0.92 12.99
C THR A 134 -24.36 -1.48 12.22
N GLY A 135 -25.13 -0.62 11.53
CA GLY A 135 -26.25 -1.02 10.68
C GLY A 135 -25.83 -1.19 9.21
N THR A 136 -26.76 -0.92 8.30
CA THR A 136 -26.54 -1.00 6.85
C THR A 136 -26.04 0.32 6.28
N VAL A 137 -25.11 0.26 5.32
CA VAL A 137 -24.72 1.39 4.48
C VAL A 137 -25.22 1.13 3.05
N ASN A 138 -26.05 2.01 2.50
CA ASN A 138 -26.42 1.99 1.08
C ASN A 138 -25.86 3.22 0.36
N ILE A 139 -25.21 2.99 -0.78
CA ILE A 139 -24.73 4.01 -1.70
C ILE A 139 -25.54 3.87 -2.98
N GLY A 140 -26.49 4.78 -3.16
CA GLY A 140 -27.49 4.75 -4.23
C GLY A 140 -26.92 5.00 -5.62
N GLN A 141 -27.75 4.76 -6.64
CA GLN A 141 -27.37 4.91 -8.04
C GLN A 141 -26.71 6.28 -8.35
N TYR A 142 -25.58 6.29 -9.04
CA TYR A 142 -24.80 7.51 -9.34
C TYR A 142 -24.34 8.35 -8.13
N ALA A 143 -24.44 7.84 -6.90
CA ALA A 143 -23.87 8.51 -5.73
C ALA A 143 -22.34 8.39 -5.70
N VAL A 144 -21.68 9.40 -5.13
CA VAL A 144 -20.21 9.51 -5.12
C VAL A 144 -19.72 9.81 -3.71
N ILE A 145 -18.81 9.00 -3.19
CA ILE A 145 -17.98 9.32 -2.02
C ILE A 145 -16.55 9.51 -2.54
N SER A 146 -15.99 10.72 -2.42
CA SER A 146 -14.66 11.04 -2.93
C SER A 146 -13.76 11.65 -1.86
N ALA A 147 -12.59 11.07 -1.61
CA ALA A 147 -11.61 11.57 -0.65
C ALA A 147 -10.21 10.99 -0.90
N GLY A 148 -9.19 11.43 -0.15
CA GLY A 148 -7.89 10.77 -0.17
C GLY A 148 -7.89 9.40 0.51
N SER A 149 -8.63 9.27 1.61
CA SER A 149 -8.93 8.01 2.30
C SER A 149 -10.43 7.84 2.51
N VAL A 150 -10.97 6.68 2.17
CA VAL A 150 -12.35 6.29 2.49
C VAL A 150 -12.35 5.04 3.37
N PHE A 151 -12.91 5.17 4.57
CA PHE A 151 -13.09 4.09 5.54
C PHE A 151 -14.57 3.85 5.77
N LEU A 152 -15.10 2.69 5.37
CA LEU A 152 -16.47 2.30 5.65
C LEU A 152 -16.49 1.04 6.54
N SER A 153 -17.20 1.11 7.66
CA SER A 153 -17.57 -0.06 8.47
C SER A 153 -19.09 -0.18 8.49
N ALA A 154 -19.61 -1.39 8.25
CA ALA A 154 -21.05 -1.68 8.18
C ALA A 154 -21.33 -3.16 8.50
N ALA A 155 -22.53 -3.49 8.97
CA ALA A 155 -22.98 -4.88 8.96
C ALA A 155 -23.19 -5.38 7.52
N ASN A 156 -23.82 -4.56 6.68
CA ASN A 156 -24.03 -4.81 5.26
C ASN A 156 -23.77 -3.53 4.46
N LEU A 157 -23.06 -3.66 3.33
CA LEU A 157 -22.75 -2.56 2.41
C LEU A 157 -23.38 -2.84 1.04
N THR A 158 -24.12 -1.88 0.51
CA THR A 158 -24.70 -1.94 -0.84
C THR A 158 -24.19 -0.76 -1.65
N MET A 159 -23.68 -1.04 -2.86
CA MET A 159 -23.30 -0.06 -3.87
C MET A 159 -24.09 -0.34 -5.14
N GLU A 160 -25.09 0.50 -5.42
CA GLU A 160 -25.94 0.40 -6.60
C GLU A 160 -25.20 0.76 -7.89
N ASP A 161 -25.82 0.51 -9.04
CA ASP A 161 -25.22 0.71 -10.36
C ASP A 161 -24.65 2.12 -10.53
N ASN A 162 -23.45 2.23 -11.12
CA ASN A 162 -22.75 3.50 -11.35
C ASN A 162 -22.50 4.36 -10.09
N SER A 163 -22.63 3.82 -8.88
CA SER A 163 -22.12 4.48 -7.67
C SER A 163 -20.59 4.41 -7.61
N PHE A 164 -19.94 5.37 -6.94
CA PHE A 164 -18.49 5.46 -6.85
C PHE A 164 -18.00 5.68 -5.41
N ILE A 165 -17.03 4.88 -4.99
CA ILE A 165 -16.06 5.25 -3.96
C ILE A 165 -14.77 5.61 -4.71
N ASN A 166 -14.41 6.89 -4.73
CA ASN A 166 -13.34 7.41 -5.56
C ASN A 166 -12.22 8.05 -4.73
N THR A 167 -11.02 7.52 -4.88
CA THR A 167 -9.81 8.06 -4.25
C THR A 167 -8.69 8.30 -5.27
N THR A 168 -9.05 8.35 -6.55
CA THR A 168 -8.16 8.59 -7.70
C THR A 168 -7.42 9.90 -7.56
N ALA A 169 -6.09 9.89 -7.70
CA ALA A 169 -5.23 11.08 -7.66
C ALA A 169 -5.32 11.94 -6.37
N LEU A 170 -5.98 11.44 -5.31
CA LEU A 170 -6.18 12.11 -4.02
C LEU A 170 -5.30 11.53 -2.91
N GLY A 171 -4.33 10.66 -3.23
CA GLY A 171 -3.39 10.11 -2.28
C GLY A 171 -2.59 11.20 -1.56
N GLY A 172 -2.54 11.12 -0.23
CA GLY A 172 -1.62 11.92 0.58
C GLY A 172 -0.19 11.39 0.48
N LEU A 173 0.67 11.77 1.44
CA LEU A 173 2.07 11.34 1.43
C LEU A 173 2.21 9.80 1.59
N PRO A 174 2.96 9.11 0.71
CA PRO A 174 3.31 7.70 0.91
C PRO A 174 4.16 7.53 2.17
N PRO A 175 4.38 6.29 2.66
CA PRO A 175 5.19 6.05 3.86
C PRO A 175 6.57 6.70 3.76
N SER A 176 7.08 7.22 4.87
CA SER A 176 8.38 7.88 4.91
C SER A 176 9.51 6.94 4.49
N GLN A 177 10.58 7.51 3.91
CA GLN A 177 11.74 6.77 3.39
C GLN A 177 11.45 5.80 2.23
N THR A 178 10.27 5.87 1.60
CA THR A 178 9.99 5.09 0.37
C THR A 178 10.61 5.75 -0.87
N SER A 179 11.17 4.91 -1.75
CA SER A 179 11.69 5.27 -3.09
C SER A 179 10.60 5.26 -4.17
N GLY A 180 9.32 5.26 -3.78
CA GLY A 180 8.19 5.18 -4.70
C GLY A 180 7.93 6.46 -5.50
N THR A 181 8.30 7.63 -4.98
CA THR A 181 8.32 8.87 -5.77
C THR A 181 9.71 9.00 -6.43
N PRO A 182 9.82 9.10 -7.77
CA PRO A 182 11.09 9.26 -8.46
C PRO A 182 11.83 10.53 -8.02
N VAL A 183 13.16 10.47 -8.04
CA VAL A 183 14.05 11.61 -7.79
C VAL A 183 14.53 12.16 -9.12
N GLY A 184 14.63 13.49 -9.24
CA GLY A 184 15.08 14.15 -10.46
C GLY A 184 13.94 14.66 -11.34
N PHE A 185 14.24 14.86 -12.63
CA PHE A 185 13.36 15.56 -13.58
C PHE A 185 13.20 14.77 -14.89
N ASP A 186 13.31 13.44 -14.83
CA ASP A 186 13.24 12.56 -16.01
C ASP A 186 11.79 12.16 -16.37
N GLY A 187 10.78 12.69 -15.67
CA GLY A 187 9.36 12.39 -15.89
C GLY A 187 8.98 10.93 -15.68
N ALA A 188 9.74 10.18 -14.87
CA ALA A 188 9.45 8.78 -14.57
C ALA A 188 8.16 8.63 -13.74
N GLY A 189 7.47 7.49 -13.87
CA GLY A 189 6.25 7.19 -13.13
C GLY A 189 6.50 6.85 -11.65
N GLY A 190 5.53 7.13 -10.79
CA GLY A 190 5.53 6.70 -9.39
C GLY A 190 5.40 5.18 -9.28
N GLY A 191 5.89 4.56 -8.20
CA GLY A 191 5.74 3.13 -7.89
C GLY A 191 5.01 2.91 -6.57
N HIS A 192 4.35 1.76 -6.40
CA HIS A 192 3.73 1.34 -5.14
C HIS A 192 3.56 -0.19 -5.06
N GLY A 193 2.60 -0.74 -5.80
CA GLY A 193 2.35 -2.17 -5.93
C GLY A 193 3.31 -2.82 -6.92
N GLY A 194 3.40 -2.23 -8.11
CA GLY A 194 4.44 -2.38 -9.11
C GLY A 194 5.33 -1.13 -9.19
N ARG A 195 6.48 -1.26 -9.85
CA ARG A 195 7.37 -0.13 -10.13
C ARG A 195 6.77 0.79 -11.22
N GLY A 196 7.05 2.08 -11.14
CA GLY A 196 6.75 3.02 -12.23
C GLY A 196 7.77 2.88 -13.36
N ALA A 197 7.40 3.25 -14.58
CA ALA A 197 8.30 3.20 -15.74
C ALA A 197 9.21 4.44 -15.83
N SER A 198 10.36 4.29 -16.47
CA SER A 198 11.22 5.41 -16.87
C SER A 198 11.65 5.26 -18.33
N CYS A 199 11.75 6.37 -19.05
CA CYS A 199 12.05 6.43 -20.48
C CYS A 199 13.41 7.07 -20.78
N LEU A 200 14.38 6.89 -19.89
CA LEU A 200 15.73 7.43 -20.01
C LEU A 200 16.42 6.98 -21.30
N LYS A 201 16.92 7.95 -22.08
CA LYS A 201 17.58 7.74 -23.38
C LYS A 201 19.06 7.35 -23.29
N LYS A 202 19.49 6.67 -22.21
CA LYS A 202 20.90 6.29 -21.98
C LYS A 202 21.05 4.79 -21.78
N ASN A 203 22.24 4.29 -22.12
CA ASN A 203 22.65 2.87 -22.12
C ASN A 203 22.80 2.25 -20.71
N ASP A 204 22.04 2.69 -19.71
CA ASP A 204 21.96 2.01 -18.41
C ASP A 204 20.80 1.01 -18.43
N THR A 205 21.03 -0.14 -17.81
CA THR A 205 20.24 -1.38 -18.02
C THR A 205 19.15 -1.60 -16.97
N SER A 206 18.79 -0.58 -16.19
CA SER A 206 17.79 -0.69 -15.12
C SER A 206 16.97 0.60 -14.94
N ASN A 207 16.15 0.95 -15.94
CA ASN A 207 15.41 2.21 -16.00
C ASN A 207 13.95 2.07 -15.53
N TRP A 208 13.74 1.72 -14.26
CA TRP A 208 12.45 1.96 -13.60
C TRP A 208 12.42 3.37 -12.98
N GLY A 209 11.21 3.85 -12.69
CA GLY A 209 10.93 5.08 -11.96
C GLY A 209 10.86 4.83 -10.46
N GLY A 210 9.66 4.97 -9.90
CA GLY A 210 9.42 4.73 -8.48
C GLY A 210 9.47 3.24 -8.12
N ASP A 211 10.05 2.91 -6.97
CA ASP A 211 10.10 1.53 -6.46
C ASP A 211 8.83 1.12 -5.69
N VAL A 212 8.70 -0.17 -5.38
CA VAL A 212 7.56 -0.71 -4.64
C VAL A 212 7.68 -0.54 -3.13
N TYR A 213 6.55 -0.45 -2.44
CA TYR A 213 6.46 -0.45 -0.97
C TYR A 213 5.15 -1.10 -0.50
N GLY A 214 4.95 -1.21 0.82
CA GLY A 214 3.75 -1.80 1.41
C GLY A 214 3.66 -3.33 1.31
N TRP A 215 4.77 -4.02 1.00
CA TRP A 215 4.77 -5.48 0.85
C TRP A 215 4.40 -6.25 2.13
N SER A 216 4.88 -5.79 3.30
CA SER A 216 4.56 -6.40 4.60
C SER A 216 3.07 -6.35 4.95
N SER A 217 2.34 -5.38 4.39
CA SER A 217 0.88 -5.23 4.54
C SER A 217 0.09 -5.70 3.32
N LEU A 218 0.65 -6.56 2.45
CA LEU A 218 -0.05 -7.11 1.26
C LEU A 218 -1.44 -7.69 1.58
N HIS A 219 -1.59 -8.32 2.74
CA HIS A 219 -2.85 -8.89 3.23
C HIS A 219 -3.91 -7.82 3.59
N ARG A 220 -3.48 -6.63 4.05
CA ARG A 220 -4.31 -5.49 4.46
C ARG A 220 -3.67 -4.18 4.00
N PRO A 221 -3.64 -3.91 2.68
CA PRO A 221 -2.91 -2.78 2.11
C PRO A 221 -3.57 -1.47 2.53
N SER A 222 -2.74 -0.51 2.95
CA SER A 222 -3.21 0.71 3.61
C SER A 222 -2.34 1.94 3.32
N SER A 223 -1.48 1.89 2.29
CA SER A 223 -0.60 2.99 1.90
C SER A 223 -1.18 3.83 0.76
N TYR A 224 -0.88 5.13 0.74
CA TYR A 224 -1.17 5.96 -0.44
C TYR A 224 -0.25 5.55 -1.59
N GLY A 225 -0.70 5.74 -2.83
CA GLY A 225 0.16 5.78 -4.00
C GLY A 225 1.12 6.98 -3.94
N SER A 226 2.19 6.89 -4.70
CA SER A 226 3.23 7.91 -4.87
C SER A 226 2.97 8.80 -6.08
N LYS A 227 3.52 10.02 -6.06
CA LYS A 227 3.45 10.93 -7.21
C LYS A 227 4.48 10.52 -8.28
N GLY A 228 4.16 10.78 -9.54
CA GLY A 228 5.15 10.70 -10.62
C GLY A 228 6.19 11.80 -10.53
N GLY A 229 7.38 11.56 -11.10
CA GLY A 229 8.42 12.56 -11.24
C GLY A 229 8.04 13.64 -12.25
N GLY A 230 8.46 14.88 -12.01
CA GLY A 230 8.29 15.99 -12.95
C GLY A 230 9.33 16.01 -14.07
N THR A 231 9.26 17.04 -14.92
CA THR A 231 10.21 17.27 -16.03
C THR A 231 11.08 18.52 -15.87
N SER A 232 10.88 19.32 -14.80
CA SER A 232 11.71 20.51 -14.52
C SER A 232 11.78 20.88 -13.04
N SER A 233 12.70 21.78 -12.69
CA SER A 233 12.84 22.33 -11.34
C SER A 233 11.60 23.10 -10.84
N GLU A 234 10.83 23.66 -11.77
CA GLU A 234 9.60 24.43 -11.53
C GLU A 234 8.40 23.48 -11.36
N LYS A 235 8.33 22.43 -12.19
CA LYS A 235 7.30 21.37 -12.12
C LYS A 235 7.93 20.06 -11.66
N LYS A 236 8.13 19.92 -10.35
CA LYS A 236 8.85 18.80 -9.71
C LYS A 236 8.10 17.46 -9.71
N PHE A 237 6.78 17.47 -9.89
CA PHE A 237 5.93 16.29 -9.85
C PHE A 237 5.04 16.20 -11.09
N GLY A 238 4.75 14.96 -11.50
CA GLY A 238 3.75 14.62 -12.50
C GLY A 238 2.39 14.37 -11.85
N GLY A 239 1.78 13.23 -12.17
CA GLY A 239 0.48 12.83 -11.63
C GLY A 239 0.53 12.46 -10.15
N ASN A 240 -0.56 12.72 -9.43
CA ASN A 240 -0.71 12.38 -8.01
C ASN A 240 -0.91 10.88 -7.80
N GLY A 241 -0.50 10.36 -6.64
CA GLY A 241 -0.77 8.98 -6.26
C GLY A 241 -2.25 8.71 -5.94
N GLY A 242 -2.65 7.45 -6.06
CA GLY A 242 -3.98 6.98 -5.63
C GLY A 242 -4.16 6.95 -4.12
N GLY A 243 -5.41 7.02 -3.68
CA GLY A 243 -5.77 7.08 -2.27
C GLY A 243 -5.76 5.74 -1.52
N ARG A 244 -6.54 5.67 -0.44
CA ARG A 244 -6.76 4.46 0.36
C ARG A 244 -8.25 4.19 0.47
N VAL A 245 -8.68 2.96 0.23
CA VAL A 245 -10.03 2.50 0.57
C VAL A 245 -9.91 1.31 1.50
N MET A 246 -10.66 1.35 2.61
CA MET A 246 -10.85 0.18 3.47
C MET A 246 -12.34 0.01 3.77
N LEU A 247 -12.88 -1.13 3.33
CA LEU A 247 -14.26 -1.54 3.54
C LEU A 247 -14.26 -2.72 4.52
N GLN A 248 -14.91 -2.57 5.66
CA GLN A 248 -15.12 -3.63 6.65
C GLN A 248 -16.61 -3.91 6.74
N VAL A 249 -17.02 -5.05 6.22
CA VAL A 249 -18.43 -5.44 6.11
C VAL A 249 -18.63 -6.75 6.88
N GLU A 250 -19.48 -6.76 7.90
CA GLU A 250 -19.60 -7.94 8.77
C GLU A 250 -20.25 -9.14 8.06
N GLU A 251 -21.17 -8.89 7.13
CA GLU A 251 -21.93 -9.92 6.41
C GLU A 251 -21.74 -9.83 4.88
N ILE A 252 -22.51 -8.97 4.20
CA ILE A 252 -22.61 -8.94 2.74
C ILE A 252 -22.22 -7.57 2.18
N PHE A 253 -21.26 -7.58 1.26
CA PHE A 253 -21.00 -6.47 0.35
C PHE A 253 -21.61 -6.79 -1.02
N TYR A 254 -22.61 -5.99 -1.43
CA TYR A 254 -23.16 -5.99 -2.78
C TYR A 254 -22.55 -4.84 -3.59
N LEU A 255 -21.84 -5.17 -4.68
CA LEU A 255 -21.06 -4.22 -5.47
C LEU A 255 -21.47 -4.25 -6.95
N ASN A 256 -22.32 -3.30 -7.36
CA ASN A 256 -22.58 -2.96 -8.77
C ASN A 256 -21.98 -1.59 -9.18
N GLY A 257 -21.53 -0.80 -8.21
CA GLY A 257 -20.74 0.41 -8.45
C GLY A 257 -19.25 0.15 -8.72
N SER A 258 -18.43 1.18 -8.53
CA SER A 258 -16.97 1.14 -8.67
C SER A 258 -16.27 1.62 -7.40
N VAL A 259 -15.21 0.90 -7.00
CA VAL A 259 -14.29 1.30 -5.91
C VAL A 259 -12.92 1.54 -6.52
N VAL A 260 -12.47 2.79 -6.58
CA VAL A 260 -11.28 3.18 -7.35
C VAL A 260 -10.26 3.96 -6.52
N ALA A 261 -8.99 3.60 -6.68
CA ALA A 261 -7.83 4.22 -6.04
C ALA A 261 -6.72 4.44 -7.08
N GLU A 262 -7.06 4.96 -8.25
CA GLU A 262 -6.15 5.11 -9.38
C GLU A 262 -5.07 6.16 -9.15
N GLY A 263 -3.91 5.97 -9.77
CA GLY A 263 -2.94 7.03 -9.97
C GLY A 263 -3.47 8.10 -10.93
N GLY A 264 -3.16 9.36 -10.67
CA GLY A 264 -3.48 10.47 -11.58
C GLY A 264 -2.50 10.55 -12.76
N ASP A 265 -2.97 11.10 -13.87
CA ASP A 265 -2.16 11.28 -15.07
C ASP A 265 -1.15 12.44 -14.91
N GLY A 266 0.10 12.19 -15.31
CA GLY A 266 1.15 13.22 -15.45
C GLY A 266 1.20 13.87 -16.84
N GLY A 267 0.66 13.18 -17.85
CA GLY A 267 0.67 13.63 -19.25
C GLY A 267 2.06 13.65 -19.87
N VAL A 268 2.28 14.54 -20.86
CA VAL A 268 3.58 14.66 -21.55
C VAL A 268 4.68 15.31 -20.70
N ASP A 269 4.29 16.11 -19.70
CA ASP A 269 5.19 16.94 -18.88
C ASP A 269 5.39 16.36 -17.46
N GLY A 270 5.37 15.04 -17.30
CA GLY A 270 5.57 14.38 -16.02
C GLY A 270 5.11 12.93 -16.04
N GLY A 271 5.65 12.11 -15.14
CA GLY A 271 5.26 10.71 -15.00
C GLY A 271 3.89 10.55 -14.36
N GLY A 272 3.24 9.42 -14.60
CA GLY A 272 1.98 9.08 -13.95
C GLY A 272 2.18 8.79 -12.46
N GLY A 273 1.17 9.10 -11.64
CA GLY A 273 1.13 8.65 -10.25
C GLY A 273 0.87 7.14 -10.17
N SER A 274 1.28 6.50 -9.08
CA SER A 274 0.98 5.08 -8.88
C SER A 274 -0.40 4.86 -8.24
N GLY A 275 -0.96 3.67 -8.47
CA GLY A 275 -2.20 3.23 -7.84
C GLY A 275 -2.08 3.15 -6.30
N GLY A 276 -3.20 3.35 -5.61
CA GLY A 276 -3.31 3.38 -4.16
C GLY A 276 -3.44 2.01 -3.50
N SER A 277 -4.12 1.97 -2.35
CA SER A 277 -4.46 0.73 -1.63
C SER A 277 -5.98 0.54 -1.53
N ILE A 278 -6.47 -0.67 -1.78
CA ILE A 278 -7.85 -1.08 -1.50
C ILE A 278 -7.82 -2.35 -0.66
N PHE A 279 -8.46 -2.31 0.51
CA PHE A 279 -8.73 -3.48 1.35
C PHE A 279 -10.24 -3.67 1.52
N VAL A 280 -10.72 -4.89 1.27
CA VAL A 280 -12.12 -5.27 1.50
C VAL A 280 -12.14 -6.50 2.39
N LEU A 281 -12.83 -6.39 3.53
CA LEU A 281 -13.18 -7.49 4.42
C LEU A 281 -14.69 -7.71 4.34
N ALA A 282 -15.14 -8.92 4.00
CA ALA A 282 -16.55 -9.32 4.00
C ALA A 282 -16.71 -10.83 4.20
N VAL A 283 -17.87 -11.31 4.67
CA VAL A 283 -18.17 -12.76 4.58
C VAL A 283 -18.59 -13.11 3.15
N LYS A 284 -19.34 -12.24 2.47
CA LYS A 284 -19.74 -12.41 1.06
C LYS A 284 -19.57 -11.13 0.26
N LEU A 285 -18.83 -11.21 -0.84
CA LEU A 285 -18.78 -10.22 -1.90
C LEU A 285 -19.55 -10.75 -3.11
N LYS A 286 -20.52 -9.98 -3.61
CA LYS A 286 -21.30 -10.33 -4.81
C LYS A 286 -21.64 -9.08 -5.63
N GLY A 287 -21.76 -9.24 -6.94
CA GLY A 287 -22.14 -8.17 -7.87
C GLY A 287 -21.37 -8.23 -9.20
N TYR A 288 -21.62 -7.23 -10.04
CA TYR A 288 -20.97 -7.06 -11.35
C TYR A 288 -20.09 -5.80 -11.44
N GLY A 289 -19.85 -5.16 -10.30
CA GLY A 289 -19.08 -3.93 -10.19
C GLY A 289 -17.56 -4.13 -10.31
N PHE A 290 -16.85 -3.05 -10.04
CA PHE A 290 -15.45 -2.88 -10.43
C PHE A 290 -14.60 -2.38 -9.25
N ILE A 291 -13.41 -2.96 -9.08
CA ILE A 291 -12.42 -2.53 -8.09
C ILE A 291 -11.12 -2.25 -8.84
N SER A 292 -10.55 -1.06 -8.67
CA SER A 292 -9.34 -0.69 -9.41
C SER A 292 -8.36 0.09 -8.54
N ALA A 293 -7.08 -0.25 -8.65
CA ALA A 293 -5.99 0.54 -8.11
C ALA A 293 -4.83 0.55 -9.12
N ALA A 294 -5.09 0.95 -10.36
CA ALA A 294 -4.12 0.98 -11.44
C ALA A 294 -3.29 2.28 -11.45
N GLY A 295 -2.21 2.28 -12.23
CA GLY A 295 -1.31 3.42 -12.38
C GLY A 295 -1.81 4.45 -13.40
N GLY A 296 -1.51 5.73 -13.16
CA GLY A 296 -1.83 6.82 -14.08
C GLY A 296 -0.89 6.89 -15.29
N MET A 297 -1.36 7.48 -16.38
CA MET A 297 -0.58 7.71 -17.61
C MET A 297 0.40 8.88 -17.46
N GLY A 298 1.60 8.78 -18.02
CA GLY A 298 2.52 9.91 -18.08
C GLY A 298 3.73 9.66 -18.96
N LEU A 299 4.74 10.54 -18.90
CA LEU A 299 5.97 10.40 -19.68
C LEU A 299 6.61 9.03 -19.43
N GLY A 300 6.81 8.66 -18.16
CA GLY A 300 6.79 7.27 -17.70
C GLY A 300 5.44 6.96 -17.02
N GLY A 301 4.85 5.81 -17.33
CA GLY A 301 3.60 5.34 -16.70
C GLY A 301 3.78 4.97 -15.22
N GLY A 302 2.81 5.29 -14.37
CA GLY A 302 2.84 4.95 -12.95
C GLY A 302 2.67 3.43 -12.71
N GLY A 303 3.25 2.89 -11.65
CA GLY A 303 3.05 1.49 -11.26
C GLY A 303 1.66 1.26 -10.68
N GLY A 304 1.12 0.06 -10.86
CA GLY A 304 -0.14 -0.34 -10.23
C GLY A 304 -0.02 -0.38 -8.70
N GLY A 305 -1.16 -0.32 -8.02
CA GLY A 305 -1.32 -0.29 -6.56
C GLY A 305 -1.50 -1.66 -5.92
N ARG A 306 -2.18 -1.72 -4.77
CA ARG A 306 -2.43 -2.98 -4.04
C ARG A 306 -3.90 -3.14 -3.71
N VAL A 307 -4.49 -4.25 -4.13
CA VAL A 307 -5.85 -4.66 -3.76
C VAL A 307 -5.77 -5.95 -2.96
N SER A 308 -6.43 -6.00 -1.80
CA SER A 308 -6.63 -7.25 -1.05
C SER A 308 -8.11 -7.44 -0.76
N LEU A 309 -8.63 -8.62 -1.12
CA LEU A 309 -9.99 -9.05 -0.81
C LEU A 309 -9.92 -10.22 0.19
N ASP A 310 -10.33 -9.95 1.41
CA ASP A 310 -10.52 -10.92 2.49
C ASP A 310 -12.01 -11.26 2.54
N CYS A 311 -12.39 -12.23 1.70
CA CYS A 311 -13.79 -12.56 1.42
C CYS A 311 -13.98 -14.07 1.34
N TYR A 312 -14.66 -14.66 2.33
CA TYR A 312 -14.94 -16.11 2.39
C TYR A 312 -15.72 -16.63 1.17
N SER A 313 -16.51 -15.78 0.53
CA SER A 313 -17.15 -16.09 -0.74
C SER A 313 -17.19 -14.86 -1.64
N ILE A 314 -16.53 -14.95 -2.80
CA ILE A 314 -16.71 -14.01 -3.92
C ILE A 314 -17.63 -14.70 -4.94
N GLN A 315 -18.70 -14.01 -5.34
CA GLN A 315 -19.73 -14.53 -6.25
C GLN A 315 -19.94 -13.55 -7.41
N GLU A 316 -20.58 -14.03 -8.47
CA GLU A 316 -20.82 -13.28 -9.71
C GLU A 316 -19.48 -12.89 -10.38
N ASN A 317 -19.35 -11.71 -10.98
CA ASN A 317 -18.18 -11.33 -11.77
C ASN A 317 -17.67 -9.92 -11.41
N VAL A 318 -17.39 -9.71 -10.12
CA VAL A 318 -16.68 -8.53 -9.64
C VAL A 318 -15.29 -8.50 -10.28
N LYS A 319 -15.00 -7.44 -11.02
CA LYS A 319 -13.71 -7.26 -11.71
C LYS A 319 -12.72 -6.52 -10.84
N VAL A 320 -11.48 -6.99 -10.82
CA VAL A 320 -10.36 -6.34 -10.10
C VAL A 320 -9.24 -6.03 -11.09
N THR A 321 -8.80 -4.78 -11.17
CA THR A 321 -7.66 -4.36 -12.01
C THR A 321 -6.60 -3.64 -11.19
N VAL A 322 -5.34 -3.95 -11.49
CA VAL A 322 -4.16 -3.39 -10.80
C VAL A 322 -3.03 -3.09 -11.79
N HIS A 323 -3.32 -2.90 -13.07
CA HIS A 323 -2.29 -2.69 -14.10
C HIS A 323 -1.47 -1.41 -13.85
N GLY A 324 -0.26 -1.33 -14.43
CA GLY A 324 0.46 -0.06 -14.51
C GLY A 324 -0.19 0.91 -15.49
N GLY A 325 0.24 2.16 -15.47
CA GLY A 325 -0.22 3.20 -16.38
C GLY A 325 0.53 3.19 -17.69
N TYR A 326 -0.10 3.72 -18.73
CA TYR A 326 0.52 3.86 -20.05
C TYR A 326 1.68 4.86 -20.04
N SER A 327 2.71 4.57 -20.82
CA SER A 327 3.94 5.35 -20.91
C SER A 327 4.03 6.08 -22.25
N ILE A 328 3.99 7.41 -22.23
CA ILE A 328 3.98 8.24 -23.43
C ILE A 328 5.40 8.37 -24.02
N GLY A 329 6.43 8.43 -23.18
CA GLY A 329 7.82 8.59 -23.60
C GLY A 329 8.44 7.31 -24.16
N CYS A 330 7.90 6.15 -23.77
CA CYS A 330 8.34 4.83 -24.21
C CYS A 330 7.14 3.86 -24.23
N PRO A 331 6.33 3.84 -25.33
CA PRO A 331 5.08 3.08 -25.43
C PRO A 331 5.16 1.58 -25.11
N GLU A 332 6.32 0.95 -25.33
CA GLU A 332 6.55 -0.47 -25.06
C GLU A 332 6.87 -0.76 -23.58
N ASN A 333 7.16 0.27 -22.77
CA ASN A 333 7.47 0.17 -21.35
C ASN A 333 6.44 0.96 -20.50
N ALA A 334 5.24 0.41 -20.37
CA ALA A 334 4.25 0.86 -19.38
C ALA A 334 4.78 0.68 -17.94
N GLY A 335 4.06 1.25 -16.96
CA GLY A 335 4.30 0.90 -15.55
C GLY A 335 4.08 -0.60 -15.30
N ALA A 336 4.71 -1.15 -14.27
CA ALA A 336 4.47 -2.53 -13.89
C ALA A 336 3.15 -2.68 -13.15
N ALA A 337 2.58 -3.88 -13.25
CA ALA A 337 1.37 -4.25 -12.54
C ALA A 337 1.55 -4.19 -11.01
N GLY A 338 0.49 -3.77 -10.34
CA GLY A 338 0.28 -3.90 -8.92
C GLY A 338 -0.03 -5.34 -8.51
N THR A 339 -0.56 -5.50 -7.30
CA THR A 339 -0.87 -6.82 -6.73
C THR A 339 -2.32 -6.91 -6.33
N TYR A 340 -3.03 -7.93 -6.84
CA TYR A 340 -4.32 -8.37 -6.29
C TYR A 340 -4.10 -9.62 -5.43
N PHE A 341 -4.40 -9.53 -4.13
CA PHE A 341 -4.33 -10.64 -3.20
C PHE A 341 -5.74 -11.07 -2.76
N ASN A 342 -6.05 -12.36 -2.85
CA ASN A 342 -7.20 -12.95 -2.20
C ASN A 342 -6.72 -13.55 -0.88
N ALA A 343 -7.15 -12.99 0.25
CA ALA A 343 -6.63 -13.34 1.56
C ALA A 343 -7.24 -14.64 2.12
N ASP A 344 -8.50 -14.93 1.82
CA ASP A 344 -9.16 -16.20 2.20
C ASP A 344 -8.51 -17.39 1.47
N LEU A 345 -8.28 -17.26 0.16
CA LEU A 345 -7.62 -18.29 -0.64
C LEU A 345 -6.08 -18.26 -0.54
N LEU A 346 -5.50 -17.25 0.13
CA LEU A 346 -4.05 -16.98 0.16
C LEU A 346 -3.43 -16.97 -1.25
N SER A 347 -4.07 -16.32 -2.21
CA SER A 347 -3.72 -16.36 -3.64
C SER A 347 -3.32 -14.99 -4.16
N LEU A 348 -2.14 -14.88 -4.76
CA LEU A 348 -1.65 -13.65 -5.40
C LEU A 348 -1.87 -13.70 -6.92
N ARG A 349 -2.39 -12.61 -7.49
CA ARG A 349 -2.47 -12.38 -8.94
C ARG A 349 -1.79 -11.06 -9.29
N VAL A 350 -1.01 -11.08 -10.37
CA VAL A 350 -0.32 -9.93 -10.96
C VAL A 350 -0.63 -9.92 -12.45
N GLY A 351 -1.44 -8.97 -12.90
CA GLY A 351 -1.87 -8.82 -14.29
C GLY A 351 -1.72 -7.39 -14.77
N ASN A 352 -1.16 -7.18 -15.97
CA ASN A 352 -0.92 -5.84 -16.54
C ASN A 352 -1.89 -5.48 -17.66
N ASP A 353 -3.04 -6.16 -17.74
CA ASP A 353 -4.10 -5.97 -18.74
C ASP A 353 -3.59 -5.86 -20.19
N ASN A 354 -2.62 -6.72 -20.50
CA ASN A 354 -1.95 -6.86 -21.79
C ASN A 354 -1.08 -5.65 -22.20
N MET A 355 -0.80 -4.71 -21.28
CA MET A 355 0.19 -3.66 -21.52
C MET A 355 1.61 -4.18 -21.37
N THR A 356 2.43 -3.93 -22.38
CA THR A 356 3.85 -4.29 -22.41
C THR A 356 4.64 -3.45 -21.42
N THR A 357 5.52 -4.09 -20.67
CA THR A 357 6.37 -3.46 -19.66
C THR A 357 7.73 -4.15 -19.60
N GLU A 358 8.81 -3.37 -19.59
CA GLU A 358 10.14 -3.84 -19.16
C GLU A 358 10.36 -3.61 -17.66
N THR A 359 9.51 -2.77 -17.07
CA THR A 359 9.41 -2.50 -15.65
C THR A 359 8.75 -3.67 -14.92
N GLU A 360 9.14 -3.90 -13.66
CA GLU A 360 8.81 -5.13 -12.94
C GLU A 360 7.97 -4.91 -11.66
N THR A 361 7.33 -5.97 -11.20
CA THR A 361 6.67 -6.08 -9.90
C THR A 361 7.49 -6.99 -8.96
N PRO A 362 8.31 -6.44 -8.04
CA PRO A 362 9.12 -7.25 -7.13
C PRO A 362 8.28 -8.02 -6.10
N LEU A 363 8.51 -9.33 -6.01
CA LEU A 363 7.91 -10.25 -5.05
C LEU A 363 8.90 -10.51 -3.90
N LEU A 364 8.93 -9.60 -2.92
CA LEU A 364 10.06 -9.46 -1.99
C LEU A 364 10.22 -10.61 -0.97
N VAL A 365 9.12 -11.01 -0.32
CA VAL A 365 9.13 -11.99 0.78
C VAL A 365 7.91 -12.90 0.69
N PHE A 366 8.14 -14.20 0.58
CA PHE A 366 7.11 -15.24 0.65
C PHE A 366 6.95 -15.72 2.10
N PRO A 367 5.72 -16.00 2.58
CA PRO A 367 5.51 -16.49 3.93
C PRO A 367 6.00 -17.94 4.09
N VAL A 368 6.50 -18.26 5.27
CA VAL A 368 6.95 -19.63 5.61
C VAL A 368 5.80 -20.48 6.16
N ALA A 369 4.84 -19.86 6.87
CA ALA A 369 3.61 -20.49 7.33
C ALA A 369 2.52 -19.41 7.64
N PRO A 370 1.26 -19.58 7.21
CA PRO A 370 0.84 -20.49 6.13
C PRO A 370 1.51 -20.11 4.80
N LEU A 371 1.72 -21.07 3.91
CA LEU A 371 2.17 -20.79 2.54
C LEU A 371 1.03 -20.12 1.75
N TRP A 372 1.37 -19.33 0.74
CA TRP A 372 0.38 -18.93 -0.26
C TRP A 372 -0.07 -20.14 -1.08
N SER A 373 -1.36 -20.20 -1.39
CA SER A 373 -1.93 -21.29 -2.19
C SER A 373 -1.43 -21.23 -3.61
N ASN A 374 -1.61 -20.08 -4.27
CA ASN A 374 -1.27 -19.89 -5.67
C ASN A 374 -0.63 -18.52 -5.92
N VAL A 375 0.21 -18.45 -6.95
CA VAL A 375 0.72 -17.19 -7.53
C VAL A 375 0.49 -17.24 -9.03
N VAL A 376 -0.17 -16.22 -9.59
CA VAL A 376 -0.51 -16.14 -11.01
C VAL A 376 0.05 -14.84 -11.58
N VAL A 377 0.85 -14.94 -12.63
CA VAL A 377 1.38 -13.79 -13.39
C VAL A 377 0.86 -13.88 -14.82
N GLU A 378 0.19 -12.84 -15.28
CA GLU A 378 -0.61 -12.90 -16.51
C GLU A 378 -0.60 -11.58 -17.31
N ASN A 379 -1.14 -11.62 -18.53
CA ASN A 379 -1.52 -10.43 -19.29
C ASN A 379 -0.38 -9.38 -19.39
N ASN A 380 0.80 -9.80 -19.84
CA ASN A 380 2.04 -9.03 -19.96
C ASN A 380 2.62 -8.48 -18.65
N ALA A 381 2.20 -8.98 -17.49
CA ALA A 381 2.89 -8.69 -16.23
C ALA A 381 4.30 -9.30 -16.20
N LYS A 382 5.26 -8.53 -15.69
CA LYS A 382 6.65 -8.92 -15.45
C LYS A 382 6.94 -8.84 -13.95
N VAL A 383 7.34 -9.96 -13.34
CA VAL A 383 7.67 -10.02 -11.91
C VAL A 383 9.15 -10.29 -11.67
N LEU A 384 9.71 -9.70 -10.63
CA LEU A 384 11.07 -9.97 -10.15
C LEU A 384 10.99 -10.75 -8.83
N VAL A 385 11.77 -11.83 -8.68
CA VAL A 385 11.90 -12.55 -7.40
C VAL A 385 13.34 -12.39 -6.89
N PRO A 386 13.62 -11.47 -5.93
CA PRO A 386 14.98 -11.19 -5.49
C PRO A 386 15.64 -12.41 -4.82
N LEU A 387 16.49 -13.14 -5.55
CA LEU A 387 16.97 -14.47 -5.17
C LEU A 387 17.92 -14.54 -3.96
N LEU A 388 18.46 -13.42 -3.46
CA LEU A 388 19.62 -13.47 -2.57
C LEU A 388 19.39 -14.28 -1.27
N TRP A 389 18.17 -14.28 -0.73
CA TRP A 389 17.75 -15.13 0.40
C TRP A 389 16.29 -15.63 0.33
N SER A 390 15.56 -15.41 -0.76
CA SER A 390 14.14 -15.77 -0.85
C SER A 390 13.95 -17.22 -1.30
N ARG A 391 13.18 -18.01 -0.55
CA ARG A 391 12.69 -19.31 -0.99
C ARG A 391 11.23 -19.17 -1.42
N VAL A 392 10.96 -19.32 -2.71
CA VAL A 392 9.57 -19.40 -3.21
C VAL A 392 8.99 -20.74 -2.81
N GLN A 393 7.94 -20.72 -1.98
CA GLN A 393 7.11 -21.89 -1.68
C GLN A 393 5.64 -21.49 -1.78
N VAL A 394 4.87 -22.28 -2.53
CA VAL A 394 3.41 -22.19 -2.66
C VAL A 394 2.81 -23.56 -2.38
N ALA A 395 1.58 -23.61 -1.87
CA ALA A 395 0.94 -24.87 -1.49
C ALA A 395 0.41 -25.66 -2.71
N ASN A 396 -0.06 -24.96 -3.75
CA ASN A 396 -0.65 -25.58 -4.95
C ASN A 396 0.20 -25.34 -6.21
N PHE A 397 0.22 -24.12 -6.75
CA PHE A 397 0.84 -23.84 -8.04
C PHE A 397 1.34 -22.39 -8.22
N PHE A 398 2.31 -22.24 -9.13
CA PHE A 398 2.77 -20.97 -9.67
C PHE A 398 2.50 -20.99 -11.19
N ALA A 399 1.78 -20.01 -11.72
CA ALA A 399 1.33 -19.99 -13.12
C ALA A 399 1.82 -18.74 -13.87
N LEU A 400 2.19 -18.94 -15.14
CA LEU A 400 2.58 -17.90 -16.10
C LEU A 400 1.65 -17.95 -17.32
N GLU A 401 0.74 -16.99 -17.42
CA GLU A 401 -0.29 -16.92 -18.47
C GLU A 401 -0.08 -15.66 -19.32
N MET A 402 0.92 -15.70 -20.21
CA MET A 402 1.48 -14.51 -20.89
C MET A 402 2.15 -13.53 -19.91
N GLY A 403 2.73 -14.04 -18.82
CA GLY A 403 3.55 -13.30 -17.86
C GLY A 403 5.02 -13.72 -17.88
N PHE A 404 5.90 -12.85 -17.38
CA PHE A 404 7.35 -13.05 -17.34
C PHE A 404 7.89 -13.03 -15.90
N THR A 405 8.95 -13.79 -15.64
CA THR A 405 9.68 -13.84 -14.35
C THR A 405 11.18 -13.65 -14.57
N GLU A 406 11.78 -12.72 -13.84
CA GLU A 406 13.24 -12.58 -13.69
C GLU A 406 13.67 -12.87 -12.24
N SER A 407 14.95 -13.21 -12.05
CA SER A 407 15.48 -13.85 -10.83
C SER A 407 16.88 -13.38 -10.43
#